data_AF-A0A8C8THK0-F1
#
_entry.id   AF-A0A8C8THK0-F1
#
_cell.length_a   1.000
_cell.length_b   1.000
_cell.length_c   1.000
_cell.angle_alpha   90.00
_cell.angle_beta   90.00
_cell.angle_gamma   90.00
#
_symmetry.space_group_name_H-M   'P 1'
#
loop_
_entity.id
_entity.type
_entity.pdbx_description
1 polymer ?
#
loop_
_entity_poly.entity_id
_entity_poly.type
_entity_poly.pdbx_seq_one_letter_code
_entity_poly.pdbx_strand_id
1 'polypeptide(L)'
;MSGHVGDLSPQQEEALARFRETLQDVLPTLPKADDYFLLRWLRARNFDVKKSEDMLRKHVEFRNQQDLDHILMWQPPEVIQLYDSGGLSGYDYEGCPVWFDIIGTMDPKGLLMSASKQDMIRKRIKVCELLQHECEQQSQKLGRKIERMVMVFDMEGLSLRHLWKPAVEVYQQFFAILEANYPETVKNLVVIRAPRLFPVAFNLVKSFMGEVTQKKIVILGENWKQELLKFMSPDQLPVEFGGTMTDPDGNPKCLTKINYGGDVPKSYYMCRQERLQYEHTVVVGRGSSHQVENEILFPGCVLRWQFASDGGDIGFGIFLKTRMGERQKAGEMAEVLPSQRYNAHLVPEDGSLTCLKAGVYVLRFDNTYSLLHTKKVGYTAEVLLPDKACEEKLQGLRAGSPPQ
;
A
#
# COMPACT_ATOMS: atom_id res chain seq x y z
N MET A 1 -22.21 -22.75 -13.65
CA MET A 1 -21.00 -22.69 -14.48
C MET A 1 -20.14 -21.54 -13.97
N SER A 2 -18.89 -21.82 -13.63
CA SER A 2 -17.96 -20.88 -12.98
C SER A 2 -17.34 -19.87 -13.93
N GLY A 3 -17.50 -20.03 -15.25
CA GLY A 3 -16.86 -19.15 -16.23
C GLY A 3 -15.35 -19.44 -16.43
N HIS A 4 -14.92 -20.66 -16.10
CA HIS A 4 -13.56 -21.15 -16.35
C HIS A 4 -13.58 -22.21 -17.46
N VAL A 5 -12.43 -22.45 -18.09
CA VAL A 5 -12.29 -23.49 -19.12
C VAL A 5 -12.76 -24.84 -18.58
N GLY A 6 -13.62 -25.52 -19.34
CA GLY A 6 -14.24 -26.78 -18.95
C GLY A 6 -15.52 -26.65 -18.09
N ASP A 7 -15.90 -25.44 -17.69
CA ASP A 7 -17.11 -25.15 -16.90
C ASP A 7 -17.76 -23.82 -17.35
N LEU A 8 -18.03 -23.73 -18.65
CA LEU A 8 -18.73 -22.62 -19.30
C LEU A 8 -20.20 -23.01 -19.59
N SER A 9 -21.12 -22.07 -19.42
CA SER A 9 -22.48 -22.21 -19.96
C SER A 9 -22.48 -21.90 -21.46
N PRO A 10 -23.50 -22.31 -22.23
CA PRO A 10 -23.61 -21.96 -23.65
C PRO A 10 -23.54 -20.45 -23.91
N GLN A 11 -24.10 -19.64 -23.01
CA GLN A 11 -24.03 -18.18 -23.07
C GLN A 11 -22.61 -17.63 -22.84
N GLN A 12 -21.84 -18.28 -21.96
CA GLN A 12 -20.45 -17.91 -21.68
C GLN A 12 -19.52 -18.31 -22.84
N GLU A 13 -19.77 -19.47 -23.47
CA GLU A 13 -19.07 -19.90 -24.69
C GLU A 13 -19.31 -18.93 -25.84
N GLU A 14 -20.57 -18.52 -26.06
CA GLU A 14 -20.91 -17.51 -27.08
C GLU A 14 -20.26 -16.15 -26.78
N ALA A 15 -20.26 -15.72 -25.52
CA ALA A 15 -19.59 -14.48 -25.10
C ALA A 15 -18.06 -14.55 -25.34
N LEU A 16 -17.42 -15.68 -25.04
CA LEU A 16 -16.00 -15.89 -25.31
C LEU A 16 -15.68 -15.86 -26.81
N ALA A 17 -16.51 -16.51 -27.63
CA ALA A 17 -16.34 -16.50 -29.08
C ALA A 17 -16.44 -15.08 -29.66
N ARG A 18 -17.49 -14.33 -29.29
CA ARG A 18 -17.66 -12.93 -29.71
C ARG A 18 -16.54 -12.03 -29.21
N PHE A 19 -16.11 -12.21 -27.97
CA PHE A 19 -15.00 -11.45 -27.40
C PHE A 19 -13.70 -11.68 -28.16
N ARG A 20 -13.40 -12.94 -28.52
CA ARG A 20 -12.24 -13.27 -29.35
C ARG A 20 -12.32 -12.64 -30.74
N GLU A 21 -13.52 -12.59 -31.34
CA GLU A 21 -13.75 -11.95 -32.64
C GLU A 21 -13.50 -10.44 -32.60
N THR A 22 -13.98 -9.73 -31.58
CA THR A 22 -13.79 -8.26 -31.47
C THR A 22 -12.35 -7.83 -31.19
N LEU A 23 -11.47 -8.77 -30.84
CA LEU A 23 -10.08 -8.51 -30.46
C LEU A 23 -9.06 -9.03 -31.48
N GLN A 24 -9.49 -9.52 -32.65
CA GLN A 24 -8.58 -10.11 -33.65
C GLN A 24 -7.39 -9.20 -34.02
N ASP A 25 -7.57 -7.89 -33.93
CA ASP A 25 -6.55 -6.87 -34.19
C ASP A 25 -5.46 -6.79 -33.09
N VAL A 26 -5.78 -7.11 -31.84
CA VAL A 26 -4.85 -7.00 -30.70
C VAL A 26 -4.36 -8.34 -30.15
N LEU A 27 -5.07 -9.45 -30.39
CA LEU A 27 -4.62 -10.77 -29.92
C LEU A 27 -3.19 -11.15 -30.36
N PRO A 28 -2.72 -10.82 -31.59
CA PRO A 28 -1.36 -11.16 -32.02
C PRO A 28 -0.26 -10.45 -31.23
N THR A 29 -0.56 -9.34 -30.54
CA THR A 29 0.43 -8.57 -29.76
C THR A 29 0.51 -9.03 -28.30
N LEU A 30 -0.42 -9.88 -27.85
CA LEU A 30 -0.51 -10.33 -26.47
C LEU A 30 0.24 -11.66 -26.29
N PRO A 31 1.05 -11.81 -25.23
CA PRO A 31 1.66 -13.08 -24.92
C PRO A 31 0.59 -14.09 -24.50
N LYS A 32 0.49 -15.21 -25.24
CA LYS A 32 -0.36 -16.37 -24.91
C LYS A 32 -1.82 -15.99 -24.60
N ALA A 33 -2.51 -15.38 -25.57
CA ALA A 33 -3.93 -15.06 -25.49
C ALA A 33 -4.86 -16.31 -25.63
N ASP A 34 -4.67 -17.28 -24.74
CA ASP A 34 -5.49 -18.50 -24.62
C ASP A 34 -6.87 -18.20 -24.01
N ASP A 35 -7.75 -19.21 -23.97
CA ASP A 35 -9.09 -19.05 -23.37
C ASP A 35 -9.03 -18.63 -21.91
N TYR A 36 -8.05 -19.13 -21.15
CA TYR A 36 -7.84 -18.76 -19.75
C TYR A 36 -7.58 -17.24 -19.62
N PHE A 37 -6.66 -16.71 -20.43
CA PHE A 37 -6.37 -15.29 -20.48
C PHE A 37 -7.63 -14.47 -20.78
N LEU A 38 -8.38 -14.80 -21.84
CA LEU A 38 -9.57 -14.05 -22.23
C LEU A 38 -10.69 -14.11 -21.18
N LEU A 39 -10.89 -15.29 -20.58
CA LEU A 39 -11.93 -15.49 -19.57
C LEU A 39 -11.69 -14.67 -18.29
N ARG A 40 -10.44 -14.30 -17.94
CA ARG A 40 -10.18 -13.40 -16.81
C ARG A 40 -10.85 -12.03 -17.01
N TRP A 41 -10.75 -11.47 -18.22
CA TRP A 41 -11.36 -10.17 -18.56
C TRP A 41 -12.89 -10.25 -18.57
N LEU A 42 -13.44 -11.33 -19.14
CA LEU A 42 -14.87 -11.59 -19.15
C LEU A 42 -15.43 -11.75 -17.74
N ARG A 43 -14.82 -12.59 -16.90
CA ARG A 43 -15.25 -12.77 -15.50
C ARG A 43 -15.21 -11.45 -14.72
N ALA A 44 -14.15 -10.66 -14.89
CA ALA A 44 -14.00 -9.36 -14.23
C ALA A 44 -15.08 -8.32 -14.62
N ARG A 45 -15.79 -8.55 -15.72
CA ARG A 45 -16.90 -7.69 -16.18
C ARG A 45 -18.22 -8.46 -16.32
N ASN A 46 -18.38 -9.56 -15.58
CA ASN A 46 -19.60 -10.37 -15.55
C ASN A 46 -20.07 -10.81 -16.96
N PHE A 47 -19.11 -11.15 -17.83
CA PHE A 47 -19.32 -11.54 -19.23
C PHE A 47 -19.95 -10.45 -20.12
N ASP A 48 -19.89 -9.17 -19.71
CA ASP A 48 -20.19 -8.02 -20.59
C ASP A 48 -19.05 -7.85 -21.60
N VAL A 49 -19.28 -8.31 -22.84
CA VAL A 49 -18.27 -8.34 -23.91
C VAL A 49 -17.69 -6.95 -24.18
N LYS A 50 -18.52 -5.91 -24.22
CA LYS A 50 -18.05 -4.55 -24.56
C LYS A 50 -17.17 -3.97 -23.46
N LYS A 51 -17.58 -4.10 -22.19
CA LYS A 51 -16.76 -3.64 -21.06
C LYS A 51 -15.47 -4.44 -20.91
N SER A 52 -15.49 -5.73 -21.23
CA SER A 52 -14.32 -6.60 -21.22
C SER A 52 -13.32 -6.17 -22.30
N GLU A 53 -13.83 -5.81 -23.48
CA GLU A 53 -13.02 -5.33 -24.61
C GLU A 53 -12.34 -4.01 -24.28
N ASP A 54 -13.12 -3.03 -23.78
CA ASP A 54 -12.58 -1.73 -23.39
C ASP A 54 -11.50 -1.87 -22.30
N MET A 55 -11.67 -2.83 -21.37
CA MET A 55 -10.68 -3.13 -20.34
C MET A 55 -9.41 -3.75 -20.92
N LEU A 56 -9.52 -4.76 -21.78
CA LEU A 56 -8.35 -5.41 -22.36
C LEU A 56 -7.59 -4.47 -23.32
N ARG A 57 -8.28 -3.62 -24.08
CA ARG A 57 -7.62 -2.63 -24.94
C ARG A 57 -6.79 -1.63 -24.13
N LYS A 58 -7.32 -1.15 -22.99
CA LYS A 58 -6.54 -0.34 -22.03
C LYS A 58 -5.34 -1.10 -21.47
N HIS A 59 -5.47 -2.40 -21.23
CA HIS A 59 -4.34 -3.23 -20.83
C HIS A 59 -3.27 -3.31 -21.93
N VAL A 60 -3.64 -3.46 -23.21
CA VAL A 60 -2.69 -3.43 -24.33
C VAL A 60 -1.93 -2.10 -24.37
N GLU A 61 -2.62 -0.98 -24.19
CA GLU A 61 -1.96 0.34 -24.08
C GLU A 61 -1.00 0.40 -22.88
N PHE A 62 -1.42 -0.09 -21.72
CA PHE A 62 -0.59 -0.17 -20.53
C PHE A 62 0.65 -1.03 -20.76
N ARG A 63 0.51 -2.19 -21.44
CA ARG A 63 1.63 -3.08 -21.79
C ARG A 63 2.70 -2.33 -22.57
N ASN A 64 2.28 -1.55 -23.57
CA ASN A 64 3.17 -0.75 -24.41
C ASN A 64 3.82 0.39 -23.62
N GLN A 65 3.05 1.13 -22.83
CA GLN A 65 3.56 2.26 -22.03
C GLN A 65 4.57 1.82 -20.96
N GLN A 66 4.38 0.63 -20.40
CA GLN A 66 5.25 0.08 -19.36
C GLN A 66 6.31 -0.88 -19.92
N ASP A 67 6.36 -1.13 -21.22
CA ASP A 67 7.31 -2.07 -21.84
C ASP A 67 7.30 -3.44 -21.12
N LEU A 68 6.11 -4.02 -20.97
CA LEU A 68 5.94 -5.26 -20.20
C LEU A 68 6.62 -6.47 -20.85
N ASP A 69 6.84 -6.44 -22.17
CA ASP A 69 7.51 -7.53 -22.88
C ASP A 69 8.98 -7.69 -22.41
N HIS A 70 9.61 -6.62 -21.93
CA HIS A 70 11.00 -6.62 -21.46
C HIS A 70 11.15 -6.34 -19.95
N ILE A 71 10.05 -6.10 -19.22
CA ILE A 71 10.11 -5.68 -17.81
C ILE A 71 10.76 -6.71 -16.87
N LEU A 72 10.71 -8.01 -17.19
CA LEU A 72 11.41 -9.03 -16.41
C LEU A 72 12.94 -8.86 -16.48
N MET A 73 13.45 -8.38 -17.62
CA MET A 73 14.87 -8.09 -17.81
C MET A 73 15.29 -6.73 -17.23
N TRP A 74 14.36 -5.78 -17.08
CA TRP A 74 14.62 -4.48 -16.47
C TRP A 74 15.12 -4.64 -15.03
N GLN A 75 16.27 -4.03 -14.72
CA GLN A 75 16.82 -4.03 -13.36
C GLN A 75 16.39 -2.76 -12.62
N PRO A 76 15.74 -2.90 -11.45
CA PRO A 76 15.45 -1.74 -10.61
C PRO A 76 16.73 -1.04 -10.15
N PRO A 77 16.68 0.24 -9.75
CA PRO A 77 17.78 0.89 -9.05
C PRO A 77 18.30 0.04 -7.87
N GLU A 78 19.61 0.05 -7.63
CA GLU A 78 20.26 -0.76 -6.58
C GLU A 78 19.58 -0.60 -5.21
N VAL A 79 19.25 0.64 -4.83
CA VAL A 79 18.56 0.94 -3.58
C VAL A 79 17.20 0.24 -3.45
N ILE A 80 16.44 0.09 -4.55
CA ILE A 80 15.20 -0.67 -4.55
C ILE A 80 15.50 -2.17 -4.45
N GLN A 81 16.54 -2.67 -5.12
CA GLN A 81 16.89 -4.10 -5.02
C GLN A 81 17.30 -4.50 -3.59
N LEU A 82 18.02 -3.61 -2.90
CA LEU A 82 18.58 -3.86 -1.57
C LEU A 82 17.61 -3.56 -0.42
N TYR A 83 16.73 -2.56 -0.55
CA TYR A 83 15.91 -2.06 0.58
C TYR A 83 14.40 -2.09 0.35
N ASP A 84 13.90 -2.38 -0.86
CA ASP A 84 12.47 -2.63 -1.08
C ASP A 84 12.17 -4.07 -0.65
N SER A 85 11.42 -4.20 0.44
CA SER A 85 11.15 -5.47 1.10
C SER A 85 10.13 -6.31 0.33
N GLY A 86 10.23 -7.62 0.52
CA GLY A 86 9.36 -8.63 -0.05
C GLY A 86 10.08 -9.61 -0.97
N GLY A 87 9.36 -10.61 -1.43
CA GLY A 87 9.93 -11.65 -2.28
C GLY A 87 8.98 -12.80 -2.58
N LEU A 88 9.26 -13.51 -3.66
CA LEU A 88 8.60 -14.76 -4.01
C LEU A 88 9.19 -15.89 -3.17
N SER A 89 8.37 -16.59 -2.39
CA SER A 89 8.85 -17.74 -1.62
C SER A 89 7.79 -18.83 -1.49
N GLY A 90 8.01 -19.93 -2.22
CA GLY A 90 7.19 -21.13 -2.12
C GLY A 90 5.88 -21.05 -2.91
N TYR A 91 5.12 -22.14 -2.82
CA TYR A 91 3.83 -22.30 -3.48
C TYR A 91 2.79 -22.82 -2.48
N ASP A 92 1.53 -22.49 -2.72
CA ASP A 92 0.41 -23.00 -1.93
C ASP A 92 0.10 -24.48 -2.28
N TYR A 93 -0.87 -25.11 -1.61
CA TYR A 93 -1.24 -26.51 -1.89
C TYR A 93 -1.76 -26.77 -3.31
N GLU A 94 -2.25 -25.72 -3.99
CA GLU A 94 -2.66 -25.78 -5.39
C GLU A 94 -1.51 -25.42 -6.35
N GLY A 95 -0.30 -25.16 -5.85
CA GLY A 95 0.84 -24.77 -6.67
C GLY A 95 0.82 -23.31 -7.11
N CYS A 96 -0.05 -22.47 -6.55
CA CYS A 96 -0.05 -21.03 -6.79
C CYS A 96 1.18 -20.38 -6.12
N PRO A 97 1.92 -19.49 -6.81
CA PRO A 97 3.07 -18.80 -6.22
C PRO A 97 2.65 -17.89 -5.07
N VAL A 98 3.52 -17.80 -4.05
CA VAL A 98 3.31 -16.97 -2.86
C VAL A 98 4.31 -15.82 -2.82
N TRP A 99 3.80 -14.59 -2.82
CA TRP A 99 4.60 -13.38 -2.63
C TRP A 99 4.47 -12.87 -1.19
N PHE A 100 5.59 -12.55 -0.54
CA PHE A 100 5.62 -11.91 0.77
C PHE A 100 5.94 -10.42 0.61
N ASP A 101 5.21 -9.56 1.31
CA ASP A 101 5.47 -8.12 1.42
C ASP A 101 5.68 -7.78 2.91
N ILE A 102 6.87 -7.30 3.28
CA ILE A 102 7.28 -7.09 4.67
C ILE A 102 7.22 -5.60 5.00
N ILE A 103 6.12 -5.14 5.61
CA ILE A 103 5.84 -3.70 5.66
C ILE A 103 6.66 -2.98 6.72
N GLY A 104 6.75 -3.51 7.94
CA GLY A 104 7.23 -2.70 9.05
C GLY A 104 8.70 -2.31 9.01
N THR A 105 9.55 -3.09 8.34
CA THR A 105 10.98 -2.82 8.21
C THR A 105 11.34 -1.95 7.00
N MET A 106 10.39 -1.71 6.08
CA MET A 106 10.57 -0.82 4.94
C MET A 106 10.80 0.61 5.40
N ASP A 107 11.77 1.32 4.82
CA ASP A 107 11.96 2.77 4.98
C ASP A 107 11.42 3.51 3.75
N PRO A 108 10.13 3.92 3.75
CA PRO A 108 9.50 4.46 2.54
C PRO A 108 10.05 5.84 2.18
N LYS A 109 10.46 6.62 3.19
CA LYS A 109 11.04 7.94 2.98
C LYS A 109 12.45 7.80 2.40
N GLY A 110 13.28 6.92 2.96
CA GLY A 110 14.60 6.63 2.38
C GLY A 110 14.54 6.14 0.94
N LEU A 111 13.61 5.23 0.63
CA LEU A 111 13.39 4.74 -0.74
C LEU A 111 12.98 5.87 -1.70
N LEU A 112 11.97 6.67 -1.37
CA LEU A 112 11.49 7.76 -2.24
C LEU A 112 12.43 8.98 -2.31
N MET A 113 13.36 9.12 -1.36
CA MET A 113 14.45 10.09 -1.44
C MET A 113 15.61 9.60 -2.34
N SER A 114 15.67 8.29 -2.59
CA SER A 114 16.78 7.61 -3.28
C SER A 114 16.39 7.04 -4.65
N ALA A 115 15.11 6.92 -4.95
CA ALA A 115 14.58 6.42 -6.21
C ALA A 115 13.24 7.11 -6.53
N SER A 116 12.87 7.13 -7.81
CA SER A 116 11.62 7.77 -8.22
C SER A 116 10.40 6.95 -7.77
N LYS A 117 9.28 7.63 -7.52
CA LYS A 117 7.98 6.98 -7.31
C LYS A 117 7.63 6.03 -8.48
N GLN A 118 8.01 6.40 -9.71
CA GLN A 118 7.80 5.61 -10.90
C GLN A 118 8.60 4.30 -10.89
N ASP A 119 9.86 4.31 -10.43
CA ASP A 119 10.66 3.08 -10.30
C ASP A 119 10.07 2.13 -9.25
N MET A 120 9.57 2.69 -8.13
CA MET A 120 8.88 1.88 -7.12
C MET A 120 7.62 1.22 -7.70
N ILE A 121 6.79 1.97 -8.44
CA ILE A 121 5.60 1.42 -9.10
C ILE A 121 5.99 0.38 -10.17
N ARG A 122 7.00 0.68 -11.00
CA ARG A 122 7.51 -0.23 -12.03
C ARG A 122 8.03 -1.53 -11.43
N LYS A 123 8.68 -1.49 -10.27
CA LYS A 123 9.05 -2.69 -9.51
C LYS A 123 7.83 -3.52 -9.11
N ARG A 124 6.73 -2.93 -8.64
CA ARG A 124 5.49 -3.68 -8.34
C ARG A 124 4.87 -4.29 -9.61
N ILE A 125 4.89 -3.58 -10.74
CA ILE A 125 4.44 -4.13 -12.02
C ILE A 125 5.30 -5.34 -12.44
N LYS A 126 6.63 -5.23 -12.29
CA LYS A 126 7.56 -6.34 -12.52
C LYS A 126 7.22 -7.55 -11.63
N VAL A 127 6.82 -7.34 -10.38
CA VAL A 127 6.38 -8.42 -9.48
C VAL A 127 5.13 -9.11 -10.02
N CYS A 128 4.15 -8.37 -10.54
CA CYS A 128 2.97 -8.99 -11.17
C CYS A 128 3.34 -9.86 -12.38
N GLU A 129 4.19 -9.37 -13.30
CA GLU A 129 4.65 -10.17 -14.44
C GLU A 129 5.48 -11.39 -14.00
N LEU A 130 6.30 -11.25 -12.95
CA LEU A 130 7.06 -12.36 -12.36
C LEU A 130 6.11 -13.44 -11.84
N LEU A 131 5.07 -13.07 -11.11
CA LEU A 131 4.09 -14.01 -10.58
C LEU A 131 3.26 -14.69 -11.68
N GLN A 132 2.94 -13.98 -12.77
CA GLN A 132 2.33 -14.59 -13.95
C GLN A 132 3.27 -15.60 -14.61
N HIS A 133 4.56 -15.26 -14.74
CA HIS A 133 5.56 -16.18 -15.29
C HIS A 133 5.70 -17.45 -14.43
N GLU A 134 5.74 -17.30 -13.10
CA GLU A 134 5.76 -18.43 -12.17
C GLU A 134 4.52 -19.31 -12.27
N CYS A 135 3.33 -18.71 -12.47
CA CYS A 135 2.10 -19.45 -12.73
C CYS A 135 2.21 -20.30 -14.01
N GLU A 136 2.83 -19.78 -15.07
CA GLU A 136 3.06 -20.55 -16.30
C GLU A 136 4.02 -21.72 -16.08
N GLN A 137 5.13 -21.49 -15.37
CA GLN A 137 6.09 -22.55 -15.04
C GLN A 137 5.44 -23.64 -14.19
N GLN A 138 4.66 -23.25 -13.17
CA GLN A 138 3.91 -24.19 -12.34
C GLN A 138 2.83 -24.92 -13.15
N SER A 139 2.21 -24.27 -14.12
CA SER A 139 1.25 -24.93 -15.01
C SER A 139 1.88 -26.06 -15.81
N GLN A 140 3.07 -25.82 -16.35
CA GLN A 140 3.84 -26.83 -17.10
C GLN A 140 4.27 -27.98 -16.19
N LYS A 141 4.81 -27.65 -15.01
CA LYS A 141 5.29 -28.63 -14.03
C LYS A 141 4.18 -29.55 -13.51
N LEU A 142 2.99 -29.00 -13.26
CA LEU A 142 1.89 -29.73 -12.64
C LEU A 142 0.90 -30.32 -13.67
N GLY A 143 1.06 -30.01 -14.96
CA GLY A 143 0.18 -30.50 -16.02
C GLY A 143 -1.26 -29.95 -15.93
N ARG A 144 -1.48 -28.85 -15.20
CA ARG A 144 -2.79 -28.18 -15.06
C ARG A 144 -2.61 -26.68 -14.95
N LYS A 145 -3.61 -25.89 -15.36
CA LYS A 145 -3.52 -24.42 -15.33
C LYS A 145 -3.40 -23.89 -13.90
N ILE A 146 -2.36 -23.10 -13.66
CA ILE A 146 -2.17 -22.19 -12.54
C ILE A 146 -2.21 -20.78 -13.12
N GLU A 147 -3.09 -19.92 -12.60
CA GLU A 147 -3.26 -18.54 -13.08
C GLU A 147 -3.51 -17.53 -11.95
N ARG A 148 -3.38 -18.00 -10.70
CA ARG A 148 -3.65 -17.19 -9.51
C ARG A 148 -2.45 -17.22 -8.55
N MET A 149 -2.32 -16.15 -7.76
CA MET A 149 -1.24 -15.95 -6.80
C MET A 149 -1.76 -15.63 -5.40
N VAL A 150 -0.99 -16.00 -4.38
CA VAL A 150 -1.22 -15.62 -2.98
C VAL A 150 -0.25 -14.51 -2.61
N MET A 151 -0.74 -13.49 -1.93
CA MET A 151 0.10 -12.40 -1.41
C MET A 151 -0.04 -12.34 0.11
N VAL A 152 1.07 -12.47 0.82
CA VAL A 152 1.14 -12.40 2.28
C VAL A 152 1.72 -11.03 2.67
N PHE A 153 0.94 -10.22 3.37
CA PHE A 153 1.34 -8.94 3.91
C PHE A 153 1.67 -9.09 5.38
N ASP A 154 2.95 -8.98 5.70
CA ASP A 154 3.42 -8.91 7.06
C ASP A 154 3.39 -7.47 7.58
N MET A 155 2.48 -7.22 8.51
CA MET A 155 2.24 -5.88 9.05
C MET A 155 2.95 -5.63 10.38
N GLU A 156 3.76 -6.58 10.87
CA GLU A 156 4.56 -6.35 12.08
C GLU A 156 5.47 -5.15 11.87
N GLY A 157 5.45 -4.19 12.81
CA GLY A 157 6.21 -2.94 12.69
C GLY A 157 5.53 -1.84 11.87
N LEU A 158 4.33 -2.06 11.31
CA LEU A 158 3.54 -0.98 10.70
C LEU A 158 3.34 0.16 11.70
N SER A 159 3.97 1.28 11.38
CA SER A 159 3.96 2.53 12.15
C SER A 159 3.55 3.73 11.28
N LEU A 160 3.46 4.91 11.91
CA LEU A 160 3.08 6.17 11.28
C LEU A 160 3.98 6.57 10.09
N ARG A 161 5.24 6.11 10.03
CA ARG A 161 6.14 6.38 8.89
C ARG A 161 5.58 5.85 7.56
N HIS A 162 4.82 4.75 7.59
CA HIS A 162 4.22 4.13 6.42
C HIS A 162 2.95 4.86 5.96
N LEU A 163 2.40 5.77 6.79
CA LEU A 163 1.26 6.61 6.44
C LEU A 163 1.69 7.92 5.77
N TRP A 164 2.98 8.10 5.49
CA TRP A 164 3.48 9.24 4.72
C TRP A 164 2.86 9.24 3.31
N LYS A 165 2.30 10.38 2.90
CA LYS A 165 1.41 10.46 1.72
C LYS A 165 2.06 9.92 0.43
N PRO A 166 3.29 10.30 0.06
CA PRO A 166 3.97 9.72 -1.10
C PRO A 166 4.13 8.19 -1.05
N ALA A 167 4.39 7.61 0.13
CA ALA A 167 4.48 6.16 0.29
C ALA A 167 3.12 5.47 0.12
N VAL A 168 2.07 6.06 0.71
CA VAL A 168 0.69 5.57 0.55
C VAL A 168 0.27 5.59 -0.92
N GLU A 169 0.62 6.65 -1.66
CA GLU A 169 0.31 6.78 -3.10
C GLU A 169 0.93 5.65 -3.94
N VAL A 170 2.12 5.13 -3.58
CA VAL A 170 2.72 3.98 -4.27
C VAL A 170 1.81 2.75 -4.17
N TYR A 171 1.31 2.45 -2.97
CA TYR A 171 0.41 1.31 -2.75
C TYR A 171 -0.97 1.53 -3.35
N GLN A 172 -1.52 2.75 -3.29
CA GLN A 172 -2.78 3.09 -3.97
C GLN A 172 -2.69 2.84 -5.47
N GLN A 173 -1.60 3.30 -6.11
CA GLN A 173 -1.37 3.07 -7.54
C GLN A 173 -1.12 1.60 -7.84
N PHE A 174 -0.39 0.89 -6.98
CA PHE A 174 -0.20 -0.56 -7.14
C PHE A 174 -1.53 -1.32 -7.17
N PHE A 175 -2.42 -1.11 -6.20
CA PHE A 175 -3.72 -1.78 -6.18
C PHE A 175 -4.60 -1.38 -7.37
N ALA A 176 -4.57 -0.10 -7.77
CA ALA A 176 -5.28 0.35 -8.97
C ALA A 176 -4.79 -0.37 -10.24
N ILE A 177 -3.47 -0.52 -10.39
CA ILE A 177 -2.85 -1.25 -11.50
C ILE A 177 -3.23 -2.73 -11.45
N LEU A 178 -3.19 -3.35 -10.26
CA LEU A 178 -3.55 -4.75 -10.05
C LEU A 178 -4.98 -5.03 -10.53
N GLU A 179 -5.95 -4.19 -10.13
CA GLU A 179 -7.35 -4.29 -10.54
C GLU A 179 -7.56 -4.06 -12.05
N ALA A 180 -6.83 -3.10 -12.62
CA ALA A 180 -7.02 -2.71 -14.02
C ALA A 180 -6.34 -3.67 -15.02
N ASN A 181 -5.20 -4.26 -14.66
CA ASN A 181 -4.33 -4.98 -15.59
C ASN A 181 -4.14 -6.46 -15.25
N TYR A 182 -4.44 -6.87 -14.02
CA TYR A 182 -4.29 -8.25 -13.56
C TYR A 182 -5.61 -8.79 -12.98
N PRO A 183 -6.74 -8.65 -13.70
CA PRO A 183 -8.02 -9.13 -13.19
C PRO A 183 -8.00 -10.63 -12.95
N GLU A 184 -8.73 -11.06 -11.93
CA GLU A 184 -8.91 -12.48 -11.55
C GLU A 184 -7.62 -13.24 -11.20
N THR A 185 -6.50 -12.55 -10.98
CA THR A 185 -5.20 -13.18 -10.66
C THR A 185 -4.94 -13.37 -9.17
N VAL A 186 -5.56 -12.56 -8.30
CA VAL A 186 -5.41 -12.72 -6.84
C VAL A 186 -6.25 -13.91 -6.38
N LYS A 187 -5.60 -14.89 -5.72
CA LYS A 187 -6.28 -15.98 -4.99
C LYS A 187 -6.67 -15.51 -3.59
N ASN A 188 -5.68 -15.09 -2.80
CA ASN A 188 -5.85 -14.57 -1.45
C ASN A 188 -4.84 -13.44 -1.17
N LEU A 189 -5.29 -12.45 -0.40
CA LEU A 189 -4.44 -11.44 0.23
C LEU A 189 -4.45 -11.73 1.74
N VAL A 190 -3.39 -12.35 2.26
CA VAL A 190 -3.31 -12.78 3.65
C VAL A 190 -2.55 -11.75 4.46
N VAL A 191 -3.19 -11.16 5.46
CA VAL A 191 -2.58 -10.18 6.37
C VAL A 191 -2.24 -10.87 7.68
N ILE A 192 -0.97 -10.79 8.09
CA ILE A 192 -0.49 -11.31 9.37
C ILE A 192 0.05 -10.18 10.25
N ARG A 193 0.07 -10.43 11.57
CA ARG A 193 0.64 -9.52 12.59
C ARG A 193 0.11 -8.07 12.50
N ALA A 194 -1.16 -7.89 12.15
CA ALA A 194 -1.79 -6.58 12.00
C ALA A 194 -1.85 -5.79 13.33
N PRO A 195 -1.18 -4.62 13.45
CA PRO A 195 -1.24 -3.81 14.66
C PRO A 195 -2.52 -2.97 14.71
N ARG A 196 -2.74 -2.26 15.82
CA ARG A 196 -3.89 -1.33 16.00
C ARG A 196 -3.98 -0.25 14.92
N LEU A 197 -2.86 0.09 14.27
CA LEU A 197 -2.81 1.07 13.20
C LEU A 197 -3.33 0.53 11.85
N PHE A 198 -3.42 -0.79 11.69
CA PHE A 198 -3.79 -1.42 10.42
C PHE A 198 -5.12 -0.92 9.83
N PRO A 199 -6.22 -0.73 10.59
CA PRO A 199 -7.48 -0.23 10.03
C PRO A 199 -7.35 1.14 9.37
N VAL A 200 -6.46 2.02 9.88
CA VAL A 200 -6.19 3.32 9.26
C VAL A 200 -5.43 3.13 7.95
N ALA A 201 -4.36 2.33 7.95
CA ALA A 201 -3.59 2.03 6.75
C ALA A 201 -4.44 1.38 5.67
N PHE A 202 -5.28 0.41 6.05
CA PHE A 202 -6.19 -0.29 5.15
C PHE A 202 -7.21 0.66 4.52
N ASN A 203 -7.79 1.57 5.30
CA ASN A 203 -8.76 2.54 4.78
C ASN A 203 -8.17 3.46 3.69
N LEU A 204 -6.86 3.75 3.74
CA LEU A 204 -6.18 4.57 2.73
C LEU A 204 -6.06 3.88 1.36
N VAL A 205 -6.04 2.55 1.32
CA VAL A 205 -5.83 1.77 0.09
C VAL A 205 -7.06 1.00 -0.36
N LYS A 206 -8.01 0.74 0.54
CA LYS A 206 -9.21 -0.09 0.29
C LYS A 206 -10.02 0.35 -0.92
N SER A 207 -10.18 1.66 -1.14
CA SER A 207 -10.95 2.20 -2.29
C SER A 207 -10.33 1.88 -3.65
N PHE A 208 -9.06 1.46 -3.69
CA PHE A 208 -8.36 1.07 -4.90
C PHE A 208 -8.44 -0.44 -5.18
N MET A 209 -9.19 -1.18 -4.37
CA MET A 209 -9.46 -2.61 -4.52
C MET A 209 -10.94 -2.81 -4.84
N GLY A 210 -11.24 -3.62 -5.86
CA GLY A 210 -12.61 -4.01 -6.19
C GLY A 210 -13.21 -4.92 -5.12
N GLU A 211 -14.54 -5.04 -5.08
CA GLU A 211 -15.23 -5.87 -4.08
C GLU A 211 -14.76 -7.33 -4.10
N VAL A 212 -14.43 -7.88 -5.28
CA VAL A 212 -13.93 -9.25 -5.44
C VAL A 212 -12.59 -9.42 -4.72
N THR A 213 -11.67 -8.47 -4.89
CA THR A 213 -10.37 -8.49 -4.21
C THR A 213 -10.51 -8.28 -2.71
N GLN A 214 -11.37 -7.33 -2.28
CA GLN A 214 -11.64 -7.11 -0.86
C GLN A 214 -12.18 -8.37 -0.16
N LYS A 215 -13.03 -9.15 -0.83
CA LYS A 215 -13.55 -10.43 -0.32
C LYS A 215 -12.47 -11.53 -0.20
N LYS A 216 -11.36 -11.41 -0.92
CA LYS A 216 -10.22 -12.33 -0.88
C LYS A 216 -9.21 -11.99 0.23
N ILE A 217 -9.43 -10.88 0.96
CA ILE A 217 -8.57 -10.47 2.07
C ILE A 217 -8.88 -11.31 3.31
N VAL A 218 -7.86 -12.02 3.79
CA VAL A 218 -7.90 -12.82 5.01
C VAL A 218 -6.98 -12.17 6.04
N ILE A 219 -7.54 -11.71 7.16
CA ILE A 219 -6.76 -11.14 8.26
C ILE A 219 -6.65 -12.22 9.33
N LEU A 220 -5.42 -12.62 9.67
CA LEU A 220 -5.14 -13.66 10.64
C LEU A 220 -4.90 -13.05 12.04
N GLY A 221 -5.33 -13.77 13.08
CA GLY A 221 -5.18 -13.38 14.49
C GLY A 221 -3.84 -13.82 15.09
N GLU A 222 -3.81 -14.04 16.41
CA GLU A 222 -2.58 -14.39 17.14
C GLU A 222 -2.01 -15.76 16.72
N ASN A 223 -2.85 -16.71 16.31
CA ASN A 223 -2.46 -18.02 15.81
C ASN A 223 -2.09 -18.02 14.31
N TRP A 224 -1.64 -16.87 13.78
CA TRP A 224 -1.37 -16.69 12.35
C TRP A 224 -0.37 -17.71 11.79
N LYS A 225 0.62 -18.18 12.56
CA LYS A 225 1.55 -19.22 12.11
C LYS A 225 0.84 -20.54 11.78
N GLN A 226 -0.03 -21.01 12.68
CA GLN A 226 -0.82 -22.21 12.47
C GLN A 226 -1.85 -22.03 11.34
N GLU A 227 -2.45 -20.85 11.24
CA GLU A 227 -3.41 -20.52 10.19
C GLU A 227 -2.75 -20.42 8.80
N LEU A 228 -1.52 -19.88 8.69
CA LEU A 228 -0.78 -19.83 7.43
C LEU A 228 -0.53 -21.22 6.83
N LEU A 229 -0.32 -22.25 7.68
CA LEU A 229 -0.16 -23.63 7.25
C LEU A 229 -1.41 -24.23 6.57
N LYS A 230 -2.57 -23.57 6.69
CA LYS A 230 -3.78 -23.93 5.92
C LYS A 230 -3.70 -23.48 4.46
N PHE A 231 -2.84 -22.52 4.15
CA PHE A 231 -2.64 -22.02 2.79
C PHE A 231 -1.51 -22.76 2.08
N MET A 232 -0.41 -23.07 2.78
CA MET A 232 0.78 -23.67 2.17
C MET A 232 1.45 -24.68 3.08
N SER A 233 2.12 -25.67 2.49
CA SER A 233 2.77 -26.74 3.25
C SER A 233 3.98 -26.23 4.04
N PRO A 234 4.34 -26.87 5.16
CA PRO A 234 5.46 -26.43 5.99
C PRO A 234 6.79 -26.32 5.24
N ASP A 235 7.06 -27.19 4.27
CA ASP A 235 8.30 -27.17 3.47
C ASP A 235 8.35 -26.03 2.45
N GLN A 236 7.18 -25.45 2.11
CA GLN A 236 7.07 -24.30 1.22
C GLN A 236 7.08 -22.96 1.98
N LEU A 237 6.91 -22.98 3.30
CA LEU A 237 6.83 -21.79 4.15
C LEU A 237 8.13 -21.57 4.94
N PRO A 238 8.71 -20.35 4.94
CA PRO A 238 9.87 -20.05 5.78
C PRO A 238 9.62 -20.32 7.27
N VAL A 239 10.66 -20.76 7.98
CA VAL A 239 10.60 -20.98 9.45
C VAL A 239 10.16 -19.70 10.18
N GLU A 240 10.61 -18.52 9.74
CA GLU A 240 10.15 -17.21 10.23
C GLU A 240 8.62 -17.12 10.31
N PHE A 241 7.92 -17.64 9.29
CA PHE A 241 6.47 -17.58 9.17
C PHE A 241 5.73 -18.83 9.68
N GLY A 242 6.44 -19.75 10.34
CA GLY A 242 5.85 -20.94 10.97
C GLY A 242 5.97 -22.25 10.18
N GLY A 243 6.75 -22.26 9.09
CA GLY A 243 7.05 -23.47 8.34
C GLY A 243 8.40 -24.10 8.72
N THR A 244 9.05 -24.70 7.73
CA THR A 244 10.30 -25.47 7.86
C THR A 244 11.33 -25.09 6.79
N MET A 245 10.99 -24.23 5.83
CA MET A 245 11.93 -23.76 4.81
C MET A 245 12.99 -22.85 5.44
N THR A 246 14.24 -23.08 5.04
CA THR A 246 15.40 -22.26 5.38
C THR A 246 16.22 -21.98 4.13
N ASP A 247 17.11 -21.00 4.18
CA ASP A 247 18.18 -20.88 3.19
C ASP A 247 19.15 -22.08 3.26
N PRO A 248 20.03 -22.28 2.25
CA PRO A 248 21.02 -23.35 2.28
C PRO A 248 21.96 -23.33 3.50
N ASP A 249 22.17 -22.17 4.13
CA ASP A 249 22.97 -22.00 5.34
C ASP A 249 22.17 -22.19 6.65
N GLY A 250 20.88 -22.54 6.55
CA GLY A 250 19.98 -22.74 7.67
C GLY A 250 19.27 -21.48 8.16
N ASN A 251 19.41 -20.33 7.47
CA ASN A 251 18.75 -19.10 7.90
C ASN A 251 17.21 -19.23 7.82
N PRO A 252 16.48 -19.01 8.93
CA PRO A 252 15.02 -19.20 8.98
C PRO A 252 14.21 -18.18 8.19
N LYS A 253 14.84 -17.08 7.75
CA LYS A 253 14.21 -15.97 7.03
C LYS A 253 14.20 -16.15 5.51
N CYS A 254 14.91 -17.12 4.96
CA CYS A 254 15.01 -17.31 3.51
C CYS A 254 15.44 -16.02 2.77
N LEU A 255 16.51 -15.38 3.22
CA LEU A 255 17.06 -14.12 2.68
C LEU A 255 17.48 -14.23 1.21
N THR A 256 17.72 -15.44 0.69
CA THR A 256 17.96 -15.65 -0.74
C THR A 256 16.72 -15.39 -1.60
N LYS A 257 15.54 -15.35 -0.98
CA LYS A 257 14.23 -15.20 -1.64
C LYS A 257 13.45 -13.96 -1.20
N ILE A 258 13.54 -13.61 0.09
CA ILE A 258 12.76 -12.52 0.69
C ILE A 258 13.70 -11.42 1.18
N ASN A 259 13.53 -10.21 0.64
CA ASN A 259 14.19 -9.03 1.16
C ASN A 259 13.40 -8.51 2.38
N TYR A 260 14.08 -8.21 3.49
CA TYR A 260 13.45 -7.68 4.72
C TYR A 260 13.59 -6.17 4.87
N GLY A 261 13.98 -5.46 3.81
CA GLY A 261 14.15 -4.00 3.79
C GLY A 261 15.24 -3.53 4.74
N GLY A 262 14.97 -2.43 5.43
CA GLY A 262 15.91 -1.75 6.32
C GLY A 262 15.97 -0.25 6.02
N ASP A 263 16.64 0.50 6.90
CA ASP A 263 16.83 1.93 6.71
C ASP A 263 17.81 2.18 5.56
N VAL A 264 17.41 3.06 4.63
CA VAL A 264 18.23 3.34 3.45
C VAL A 264 19.41 4.25 3.85
N PRO A 265 20.67 3.90 3.52
CA PRO A 265 21.80 4.76 3.78
C PRO A 265 21.65 6.12 3.08
N LYS A 266 21.93 7.20 3.82
CA LYS A 266 21.84 8.58 3.29
C LYS A 266 22.71 8.84 2.06
N SER A 267 23.71 8.00 1.80
CA SER A 267 24.54 8.04 0.58
C SER A 267 23.75 7.77 -0.70
N TYR A 268 22.59 7.11 -0.63
CA TYR A 268 21.72 6.85 -1.78
C TYR A 268 20.80 8.03 -2.14
N TYR A 269 20.69 9.04 -1.27
CA TYR A 269 19.68 10.08 -1.43
C TYR A 269 20.06 11.00 -2.61
N MET A 270 19.23 10.99 -3.67
CA MET A 270 19.47 11.74 -4.89
C MET A 270 18.76 13.10 -4.90
N CYS A 271 17.61 13.19 -4.23
CA CYS A 271 16.73 14.36 -4.33
C CYS A 271 16.84 15.28 -3.11
N ARG A 272 17.10 16.57 -3.35
CA ARG A 272 16.75 17.64 -2.41
C ARG A 272 15.36 18.16 -2.78
N GLN A 273 14.34 17.48 -2.26
CA GLN A 273 12.92 17.87 -2.19
C GLN A 273 12.08 17.75 -3.46
N GLU A 274 10.95 17.05 -3.31
CA GLU A 274 9.79 17.21 -4.18
C GLU A 274 9.16 18.59 -3.92
N ARG A 275 8.74 19.30 -4.99
CA ARG A 275 7.91 20.51 -4.86
C ARG A 275 6.53 20.09 -4.36
N LEU A 276 6.31 20.20 -3.07
CA LEU A 276 5.02 19.88 -2.46
C LEU A 276 4.01 20.99 -2.75
N GLN A 277 2.82 20.60 -3.19
CA GLN A 277 1.67 21.50 -3.24
C GLN A 277 0.91 21.39 -1.92
N TYR A 278 0.59 22.54 -1.33
CA TYR A 278 -0.15 22.63 -0.08
C TYR A 278 -1.60 23.02 -0.36
N GLU A 279 -2.52 22.43 0.41
CA GLU A 279 -3.96 22.71 0.27
C GLU A 279 -4.32 24.13 0.71
N HIS A 280 -3.66 24.60 1.77
CA HIS A 280 -3.89 25.92 2.33
C HIS A 280 -2.60 26.74 2.34
N THR A 281 -2.77 28.05 2.27
CA THR A 281 -1.68 29.01 2.44
C THR A 281 -2.18 30.16 3.29
N VAL A 282 -1.48 30.43 4.38
CA VAL A 282 -1.85 31.46 5.35
C VAL A 282 -0.68 32.39 5.62
N VAL A 283 -1.00 33.62 6.03
CA VAL A 283 -0.01 34.62 6.38
C VAL A 283 -0.04 34.81 7.89
N VAL A 284 1.03 34.40 8.57
CA VAL A 284 1.19 34.54 10.02
C VAL A 284 1.99 35.81 10.31
N GLY A 285 1.28 36.85 10.73
CA GLY A 285 1.87 38.14 11.09
C GLY A 285 2.92 38.03 12.21
N ARG A 286 3.84 38.99 12.26
CA ARG A 286 4.81 39.12 13.36
C ARG A 286 4.11 39.15 14.72
N GLY A 287 4.70 38.51 15.74
CA GLY A 287 4.10 38.51 17.08
C GLY A 287 2.78 37.74 17.19
N SER A 288 2.37 37.00 16.15
CA SER A 288 1.06 36.35 16.08
C SER A 288 1.20 34.83 15.85
N SER A 289 0.07 34.13 15.90
CA SER A 289 -0.03 32.72 15.56
C SER A 289 -1.29 32.43 14.76
N HIS A 290 -1.28 31.35 13.99
CA HIS A 290 -2.42 30.79 13.29
C HIS A 290 -2.76 29.42 13.89
N GLN A 291 -4.05 29.06 13.94
CA GLN A 291 -4.53 27.80 14.53
C GLN A 291 -5.48 27.11 13.55
N VAL A 292 -5.31 25.79 13.40
CA VAL A 292 -6.18 24.92 12.60
C VAL A 292 -6.80 23.90 13.54
N GLU A 293 -8.12 23.89 13.63
CA GLU A 293 -8.87 23.07 14.57
C GLU A 293 -9.45 21.84 13.87
N ASN A 294 -9.18 20.66 14.41
CA ASN A 294 -9.68 19.38 13.92
C ASN A 294 -10.48 18.70 15.03
N GLU A 295 -11.80 18.66 14.89
CA GLU A 295 -12.68 18.00 15.85
C GLU A 295 -12.65 16.48 15.65
N ILE A 296 -12.19 15.77 16.67
CA ILE A 296 -12.07 14.32 16.70
C ILE A 296 -13.13 13.76 17.64
N LEU A 297 -14.12 13.09 17.06
CA LEU A 297 -15.21 12.45 17.80
C LEU A 297 -14.85 11.01 18.22
N PHE A 298 -14.07 10.31 17.40
CA PHE A 298 -13.73 8.90 17.60
C PHE A 298 -12.23 8.75 17.76
N PRO A 299 -11.73 8.32 18.94
CA PRO A 299 -10.33 7.98 19.13
C PRO A 299 -9.86 6.89 18.16
N GLY A 300 -8.56 6.89 17.85
CA GLY A 300 -7.92 5.88 16.99
C GLY A 300 -7.65 6.33 15.56
N CYS A 301 -8.18 7.48 15.13
CA CYS A 301 -7.78 8.11 13.86
C CYS A 301 -6.36 8.67 13.95
N VAL A 302 -5.77 8.97 12.79
CA VAL A 302 -4.45 9.60 12.69
C VAL A 302 -4.59 11.01 12.14
N LEU A 303 -4.06 11.99 12.88
CA LEU A 303 -3.88 13.34 12.36
C LEU A 303 -2.55 13.40 11.62
N ARG A 304 -2.58 13.70 10.32
CA ARG A 304 -1.41 13.85 9.46
C ARG A 304 -1.28 15.29 9.01
N TRP A 305 -0.07 15.83 8.99
CA TRP A 305 0.20 17.19 8.52
C TRP A 305 1.47 17.26 7.71
N GLN A 306 1.53 18.30 6.89
CA GLN A 306 2.73 18.73 6.18
C GLN A 306 2.70 20.24 6.00
N PHE A 307 3.83 20.91 6.18
CA PHE A 307 3.93 22.36 5.99
C PHE A 307 5.31 22.81 5.54
N ALA A 308 5.36 23.96 4.88
CA ALA A 308 6.57 24.74 4.67
C ALA A 308 6.26 26.22 4.94
N SER A 309 7.30 27.00 5.21
CA SER A 309 7.16 28.43 5.46
C SER A 309 8.15 29.23 4.64
N ASP A 310 7.69 30.33 4.04
CA ASP A 310 8.58 31.34 3.49
C ASP A 310 9.06 32.28 4.62
N GLY A 311 10.31 32.72 4.56
CA GLY A 311 10.82 33.78 5.44
C GLY A 311 11.34 33.32 6.81
N GLY A 312 11.99 32.15 6.88
CA GLY A 312 12.73 31.68 8.05
C GLY A 312 12.04 30.56 8.83
N ASP A 313 12.47 30.32 10.06
CA ASP A 313 11.89 29.30 10.94
C ASP A 313 10.43 29.63 11.33
N ILE A 314 9.58 28.63 11.53
CA ILE A 314 8.21 28.79 12.09
C ILE A 314 8.05 27.90 13.32
N GLY A 315 7.37 28.39 14.36
CA GLY A 315 7.00 27.59 15.51
C GLY A 315 5.84 26.67 15.15
N PHE A 316 5.87 25.41 15.54
CA PHE A 316 4.76 24.50 15.31
C PHE A 316 4.58 23.57 16.51
N GLY A 317 3.33 23.37 16.92
CA GLY A 317 2.94 22.43 17.95
C GLY A 317 1.48 22.02 17.81
N ILE A 318 1.08 20.96 18.51
CA ILE A 318 -0.29 20.43 18.50
C ILE A 318 -0.82 20.42 19.92
N PHE A 319 -2.03 20.93 20.09
CA PHE A 319 -2.69 21.05 21.38
C PHE A 319 -4.07 20.38 21.32
N LEU A 320 -4.64 20.06 22.48
CA LEU A 320 -5.97 19.49 22.62
C LEU A 320 -6.81 20.39 23.52
N LYS A 321 -7.98 20.80 23.02
CA LYS A 321 -9.02 21.48 23.79
C LYS A 321 -10.33 20.69 23.79
N THR A 322 -11.19 20.99 24.75
CA THR A 322 -12.40 20.18 25.03
C THR A 322 -13.56 20.44 24.08
N ARG A 323 -13.67 21.64 23.50
CA ARG A 323 -14.78 22.04 22.63
C ARG A 323 -14.31 22.99 21.53
N MET A 324 -15.00 22.95 20.38
CA MET A 324 -14.92 23.99 19.37
C MET A 324 -15.44 25.31 19.97
N GLY A 325 -14.85 26.44 19.60
CA GLY A 325 -15.23 27.73 20.17
C GLY A 325 -14.11 28.76 20.13
N GLU A 326 -14.16 29.72 21.05
CA GLU A 326 -13.21 30.84 21.10
C GLU A 326 -11.75 30.36 21.12
N ARG A 327 -10.89 31.17 20.50
CA ARG A 327 -9.47 30.90 20.39
C ARG A 327 -8.83 30.86 21.78
N GLN A 328 -8.30 29.71 22.16
CA GLN A 328 -7.59 29.52 23.42
C GLN A 328 -6.09 29.80 23.26
N LYS A 329 -5.48 30.31 24.32
CA LYS A 329 -4.01 30.44 24.39
C LYS A 329 -3.40 29.07 24.58
N ALA A 330 -2.16 28.86 24.11
CA ALA A 330 -1.52 27.55 24.24
C ALA A 330 -1.40 27.06 25.69
N GLY A 331 -1.16 27.95 26.66
CA GLY A 331 -1.11 27.58 28.09
C GLY A 331 -2.45 27.13 28.69
N GLU A 332 -3.57 27.31 27.98
CA GLU A 332 -4.91 26.89 28.40
C GLU A 332 -5.31 25.53 27.79
N MET A 333 -4.53 25.04 26.81
CA MET A 333 -4.79 23.79 26.10
C MET A 333 -3.84 22.70 26.59
N ALA A 334 -4.28 21.45 26.51
CA ALA A 334 -3.40 20.32 26.82
C ALA A 334 -2.39 20.12 25.67
N GLU A 335 -1.11 20.09 25.97
CA GLU A 335 -0.07 19.86 24.96
C GLU A 335 -0.10 18.41 24.47
N VAL A 336 -0.13 18.21 23.15
CA VAL A 336 -0.08 16.90 22.50
C VAL A 336 1.28 16.71 21.81
N LEU A 337 1.71 17.73 21.07
CA LEU A 337 3.04 17.85 20.49
C LEU A 337 3.62 19.19 20.93
N PRO A 338 4.71 19.21 21.72
CA PRO A 338 5.33 20.44 22.18
C PRO A 338 5.69 21.37 21.03
N SER A 339 5.47 22.67 21.25
CA SER A 339 5.83 23.66 20.24
C SER A 339 7.35 23.73 20.07
N GLN A 340 7.83 23.53 18.84
CA GLN A 340 9.25 23.64 18.48
C GLN A 340 9.44 24.59 17.31
N ARG A 341 10.67 25.09 17.12
CA ARG A 341 11.03 25.91 15.96
C ARG A 341 11.53 25.01 14.85
N TYR A 342 10.93 25.14 13.68
CA TYR A 342 11.26 24.35 12.50
C TYR A 342 11.82 25.26 11.41
N ASN A 343 12.93 24.84 10.80
CA ASN A 343 13.49 25.51 9.62
C ASN A 343 12.72 25.12 8.35
N ALA A 344 11.39 25.28 8.38
CA ALA A 344 10.46 24.81 7.35
C ALA A 344 10.57 25.58 6.01
N HIS A 345 11.45 26.58 5.94
CA HIS A 345 11.88 27.27 4.71
C HIS A 345 13.01 26.55 3.98
N LEU A 346 13.80 25.75 4.70
CA LEU A 346 14.88 24.95 4.12
C LEU A 346 14.38 23.59 3.70
N VAL A 347 13.60 22.93 4.56
CA VAL A 347 13.04 21.60 4.33
C VAL A 347 11.60 21.58 4.80
N PRO A 348 10.63 21.21 3.94
CA PRO A 348 9.26 20.97 4.37
C PRO A 348 9.19 20.00 5.54
N GLU A 349 8.36 20.31 6.52
CA GLU A 349 8.13 19.46 7.68
C GLU A 349 6.87 18.62 7.45
N ASP A 350 6.93 17.36 7.86
CA ASP A 350 5.80 16.44 7.83
C ASP A 350 5.74 15.65 9.13
N GLY A 351 4.53 15.23 9.50
CA GLY A 351 4.34 14.45 10.70
C GLY A 351 2.96 13.84 10.77
N SER A 352 2.80 12.91 11.70
CA SER A 352 1.50 12.38 12.06
C SER A 352 1.49 11.91 13.51
N LEU A 353 0.30 11.82 14.09
CA LEU A 353 0.08 11.23 15.42
C LEU A 353 -1.28 10.55 15.48
N THR A 354 -1.39 9.54 16.35
CA THR A 354 -2.68 8.90 16.64
C THR A 354 -3.45 9.72 17.66
N CYS A 355 -4.70 10.08 17.34
CA CYS A 355 -5.60 10.79 18.23
C CYS A 355 -6.19 9.82 19.27
N LEU A 356 -5.58 9.74 20.46
CA LEU A 356 -5.98 8.80 21.51
C LEU A 356 -7.19 9.25 22.32
N LYS A 357 -7.55 10.53 22.24
CA LYS A 357 -8.69 11.14 22.95
C LYS A 357 -9.58 11.87 21.97
N ALA A 358 -10.88 11.85 22.23
CA ALA A 358 -11.83 12.75 21.59
C ALA A 358 -11.61 14.19 22.06
N GLY A 359 -11.91 15.15 21.20
CA GLY A 359 -11.73 16.58 21.45
C GLY A 359 -11.23 17.30 20.21
N VAL A 360 -10.83 18.56 20.36
CA VAL A 360 -10.38 19.40 19.25
C VAL A 360 -8.87 19.50 19.25
N TYR A 361 -8.23 18.90 18.25
CA TYR A 361 -6.79 18.99 18.04
C TYR A 361 -6.47 20.26 17.28
N VAL A 362 -5.63 21.11 17.85
CA VAL A 362 -5.28 22.42 17.34
C VAL A 362 -3.83 22.41 16.86
N LEU A 363 -3.63 22.45 15.54
CA LEU A 363 -2.31 22.69 14.96
C LEU A 363 -2.04 24.19 15.05
N ARG A 364 -0.97 24.58 15.73
CA ARG A 364 -0.64 25.99 15.94
C ARG A 364 0.67 26.35 15.23
N PHE A 365 0.59 27.25 14.26
CA PHE A 365 1.74 27.89 13.63
C PHE A 365 2.06 29.20 14.34
N ASP A 366 3.22 29.29 14.96
CA ASP A 366 3.60 30.36 15.88
C ASP A 366 4.73 31.23 15.30
N ASN A 367 4.43 32.50 15.08
CA ASN A 367 5.39 33.53 14.66
C ASN A 367 5.61 34.59 15.75
N THR A 368 5.34 34.26 17.02
CA THR A 368 5.47 35.20 18.14
C THR A 368 6.90 35.65 18.41
N TYR A 369 7.90 34.89 17.98
CA TYR A 369 9.31 35.20 18.18
C TYR A 369 9.96 36.02 17.05
N SER A 370 9.27 36.20 15.91
CA SER A 370 9.78 37.08 14.84
C SER A 370 9.47 38.54 15.16
N LEU A 371 10.52 39.35 15.23
CA LEU A 371 10.42 40.78 15.55
C LEU A 371 10.15 41.65 14.30
N LEU A 372 10.51 41.15 13.11
CA LEU A 372 10.57 41.97 11.89
C LEU A 372 9.75 41.41 10.73
N HIS A 373 9.51 40.10 10.67
CA HIS A 373 9.01 39.45 9.46
C HIS A 373 7.71 38.68 9.70
N THR A 374 6.76 38.91 8.79
CA THR A 374 5.59 38.05 8.58
C THR A 374 6.02 36.78 7.83
N LYS A 375 5.35 35.65 8.10
CA LYS A 375 5.66 34.37 7.46
C LYS A 375 4.47 33.88 6.66
N LYS A 376 4.72 33.43 5.43
CA LYS A 376 3.71 32.75 4.61
C LYS A 376 3.90 31.25 4.82
N VAL A 377 2.87 30.58 5.31
CA VAL A 377 2.90 29.14 5.63
C VAL A 377 1.97 28.42 4.69
N GLY A 378 2.52 27.52 3.87
CA GLY A 378 1.75 26.53 3.12
C GLY A 378 1.59 25.28 3.98
N TYR A 379 0.37 24.77 4.14
CA TYR A 379 0.16 23.53 4.90
C TYR A 379 -0.99 22.69 4.34
N THR A 380 -0.94 21.40 4.66
CA THR A 380 -2.00 20.41 4.48
C THR A 380 -2.17 19.66 5.80
N ALA A 381 -3.40 19.49 6.27
CA ALA A 381 -3.71 18.73 7.48
C ALA A 381 -4.93 17.85 7.22
N GLU A 382 -4.81 16.56 7.51
CA GLU A 382 -5.81 15.55 7.16
C GLU A 382 -6.04 14.63 8.36
N VAL A 383 -7.29 14.24 8.59
CA VAL A 383 -7.66 13.22 9.58
C VAL A 383 -7.91 11.89 8.86
N LEU A 384 -7.07 10.91 9.12
CA LEU A 384 -7.12 9.58 8.54
C LEU A 384 -7.94 8.67 9.46
N LEU A 385 -9.14 8.30 9.01
CA LEU A 385 -10.07 7.47 9.78
C LEU A 385 -9.74 5.98 9.64
N PRO A 386 -9.93 5.18 10.69
CA PRO A 386 -9.86 3.72 10.58
C PRO A 386 -11.05 3.16 9.79
N ASP A 387 -10.83 2.06 9.06
CA ASP A 387 -11.93 1.25 8.51
C ASP A 387 -12.63 0.50 9.66
N LYS A 388 -13.88 0.88 9.97
CA LYS A 388 -14.62 0.34 11.12
C LYS A 388 -14.80 -1.18 11.07
N ALA A 389 -15.15 -1.72 9.90
CA ALA A 389 -15.35 -3.16 9.73
C ALA A 389 -14.04 -3.95 9.97
N CYS A 390 -12.92 -3.43 9.48
CA CYS A 390 -11.60 -3.99 9.75
C CYS A 390 -11.21 -3.89 11.23
N GLU A 391 -11.51 -2.77 11.89
CA GLU A 391 -11.24 -2.57 13.30
C GLU A 391 -12.02 -3.57 14.16
N GLU A 392 -13.32 -3.73 13.93
CA GLU A 392 -14.18 -4.72 14.60
C GLU A 392 -13.65 -6.15 14.39
N LYS A 393 -13.27 -6.49 13.15
CA LYS A 393 -12.69 -7.81 12.83
C LYS A 393 -11.40 -8.07 13.61
N LEU A 394 -10.50 -7.09 13.70
CA LEU A 394 -9.25 -7.22 14.48
C LEU A 394 -9.53 -7.35 15.98
N GLN A 395 -10.49 -6.60 16.51
CA GLN A 395 -10.90 -6.72 17.92
C GLN A 395 -11.44 -8.11 18.22
N GLY A 396 -12.29 -8.66 17.35
CA GLY A 396 -12.81 -10.03 17.47
C GLY A 396 -11.71 -11.10 17.45
N LEU A 397 -10.73 -10.97 16.55
CA LEU A 397 -9.59 -11.90 16.47
C LEU A 397 -8.72 -11.88 17.74
N ARG A 398 -8.57 -10.72 18.38
CA ARG A 398 -7.83 -10.60 19.65
C ARG A 398 -8.61 -11.11 20.85
N ALA A 399 -9.93 -10.86 20.89
CA ALA A 399 -10.78 -11.29 21.99
C ALA A 399 -10.97 -12.82 22.06
N GLY A 400 -10.89 -13.52 20.91
CA GLY A 400 -10.98 -14.98 20.83
C GLY A 400 -9.69 -15.73 21.22
N SER A 401 -8.62 -15.00 21.56
CA SER A 401 -7.34 -15.60 21.97
C SER A 401 -7.27 -15.69 23.50
N PRO A 402 -6.92 -16.84 24.10
CA PRO A 402 -6.73 -16.91 25.55
C PRO A 402 -5.66 -15.89 25.98
N PRO A 403 -5.81 -15.24 27.15
CA PRO A 403 -4.79 -14.32 27.64
C PRO A 403 -3.46 -15.08 27.77
N GLN A 404 -2.41 -14.52 27.17
CA GLN A 404 -1.03 -15.00 27.34
C GLN A 404 -0.53 -14.76 28.76
#